data_AF-A0A933CKV8-F1
#
_entry.id   AF-A0A933CKV8-F1
#
_cell.length_a   1.000
_cell.length_b   1.000
_cell.length_c   1.000
_cell.angle_alpha   90.00
_cell.angle_beta   90.00
_cell.angle_gamma   90.00
#
_symmetry.space_group_name_H-M   'P 1'
#
loop_
_entity.id
_entity.type
_entity.pdbx_description
1 polymer ?
#
loop_
_entity_poly.entity_id
_entity_poly.type
_entity_poly.pdbx_seq_one_letter_code
_entity_poly.pdbx_strand_id
1 'polypeptide(L)'
;MTLRELVARYKELAGGYGHPLHLSEFGLAKDETEREFSVYEEDYQIGRFFRLTRVPDEDNHPRAGCPPLYTINGFEYSHIAILPEIEEIL
;
A
#
# COMPACT_ATOMS: atom_id res chain seq x y z
N MET A 1 -1.34 -7.70 9.13
CA MET A 1 0.05 -8.17 9.26
C MET A 1 0.83 -7.24 10.21
N THR A 2 2.08 -7.54 10.59
CA THR A 2 2.97 -6.58 11.28
C THR A 2 3.60 -5.61 10.27
N LEU A 3 4.06 -4.44 10.72
CA LEU A 3 4.72 -3.47 9.84
C LEU A 3 5.96 -4.07 9.14
N ARG A 4 6.75 -4.88 9.86
CA ARG A 4 7.93 -5.56 9.31
C ARG A 4 7.57 -6.55 8.21
N GLU A 5 6.50 -7.33 8.39
CA GLU A 5 6.00 -8.26 7.38
C GLU A 5 5.48 -7.51 6.14
N LEU A 6 4.74 -6.41 6.34
CA LEU A 6 4.26 -5.56 5.25
C LEU A 6 5.42 -5.02 4.42
N VAL A 7 6.45 -4.45 5.05
CA VAL A 7 7.59 -3.85 4.35
C VAL A 7 8.42 -4.91 3.63
N ALA A 8 8.64 -6.06 4.26
CA ALA A 8 9.33 -7.18 3.62
C ALA A 8 8.58 -7.64 2.37
N ARG A 9 7.25 -7.81 2.47
CA ARG A 9 6.40 -8.20 1.34
C ARG A 9 6.36 -7.15 0.24
N TYR A 10 6.27 -5.88 0.60
CA TYR A 10 6.34 -4.78 -0.36
C TYR A 10 7.65 -4.80 -1.14
N LYS A 11 8.81 -4.94 -0.47
CA LYS A 11 10.13 -5.00 -1.15
C LYS A 11 10.23 -6.15 -2.14
N GLU A 12 9.69 -7.31 -1.78
CA GLU A 12 9.66 -8.49 -2.66
C GLU A 12 8.82 -8.22 -3.92
N LEU A 13 7.63 -7.64 -3.76
CA LEU A 13 6.69 -7.40 -4.86
C LEU A 13 7.09 -6.22 -5.74
N ALA A 14 7.60 -5.14 -5.14
CA ALA A 14 7.93 -3.89 -5.82
C ALA A 14 9.36 -3.85 -6.38
N GLY A 15 10.20 -4.83 -6.04
CA GLY A 15 11.60 -4.89 -6.48
C GLY A 15 12.52 -3.85 -5.82
N GLY A 16 12.08 -3.23 -4.73
CA GLY A 16 12.81 -2.17 -4.03
C GLY A 16 11.89 -1.16 -3.34
N TYR A 17 12.48 -0.07 -2.85
CA TYR A 17 11.74 1.05 -2.26
C TYR A 17 11.36 2.11 -3.30
N GLY A 18 10.33 2.89 -2.99
CA GLY A 18 9.90 4.04 -3.80
C GLY A 18 9.16 3.67 -5.10
N HIS A 19 9.03 2.38 -5.42
CA HIS A 19 8.28 1.92 -6.58
C HIS A 19 6.79 1.79 -6.25
N PRO A 20 5.89 2.45 -6.99
CA PRO A 20 4.45 2.27 -6.81
C PRO A 20 4.04 0.83 -7.07
N LEU A 21 3.34 0.23 -6.11
CA LEU A 21 2.80 -1.11 -6.18
C LEU A 21 1.28 -1.03 -6.02
N HIS A 22 0.54 -1.69 -6.90
CA HIS A 22 -0.92 -1.73 -6.80
C HIS A 22 -1.33 -2.47 -5.51
N LEU A 23 -2.29 -1.93 -4.75
CA LEU A 23 -2.69 -2.46 -3.43
C LEU A 23 -3.23 -3.91 -3.49
N SER A 24 -3.78 -4.33 -4.63
CA SER A 24 -4.20 -5.73 -4.83
C SER A 24 -3.05 -6.74 -4.85
N GLU A 25 -1.80 -6.32 -5.09
CA GLU A 25 -0.62 -7.21 -5.13
C GLU A 25 -0.32 -7.84 -3.75
N PHE A 26 -0.75 -7.20 -2.67
CA PHE A 26 -0.69 -7.78 -1.32
C PHE A 26 -1.62 -8.99 -1.15
N GLY A 27 -2.53 -9.25 -2.10
CA GLY A 27 -3.37 -10.45 -2.14
C GLY A 27 -4.31 -10.61 -0.95
N LEU A 28 -4.59 -9.51 -0.23
CA LEU A 28 -5.58 -9.45 0.82
C LEU A 28 -6.98 -9.19 0.25
N ALA A 29 -8.01 -9.50 1.04
CA ALA A 29 -9.36 -9.06 0.72
C ALA A 29 -9.48 -7.52 0.79
N LYS A 30 -10.42 -6.94 0.04
CA LYS A 30 -10.61 -5.48 -0.03
C LYS A 30 -10.71 -4.84 1.36
N ASP A 31 -11.66 -5.31 2.18
CA ASP A 31 -11.92 -4.76 3.52
C ASP A 31 -10.70 -4.91 4.44
N GLU A 32 -9.92 -5.99 4.26
CA GLU A 32 -8.70 -6.22 5.03
C GLU A 32 -7.61 -5.22 4.62
N THR A 33 -7.39 -5.02 3.31
CA THR A 33 -6.48 -3.99 2.79
C THR A 33 -6.88 -2.61 3.31
N GLU A 34 -8.14 -2.21 3.13
CA GLU A 34 -8.63 -0.88 3.54
C GLU A 34 -8.40 -0.65 5.04
N ARG A 35 -8.73 -1.64 5.87
CA ARG A 35 -8.52 -1.56 7.32
C ARG A 35 -7.05 -1.48 7.71
N GLU A 36 -6.20 -2.35 7.17
CA GLU A 36 -4.78 -2.40 7.55
C GLU A 36 -4.03 -1.14 7.12
N PHE A 37 -4.21 -0.70 5.87
CA PHE A 37 -3.53 0.49 5.38
C PHE A 37 -4.06 1.78 6.02
N SER A 38 -5.34 1.82 6.43
CA SER A 38 -5.88 2.94 7.21
C SER A 38 -5.17 3.09 8.55
N VAL A 39 -5.01 1.98 9.29
CA VAL A 39 -4.29 1.99 10.57
C VAL A 39 -2.85 2.49 10.43
N TYR A 40 -2.14 2.09 9.38
CA TYR A 40 -0.77 2.55 9.14
C TYR A 40 -0.68 4.01 8.70
N GLU A 41 -1.64 4.49 7.91
CA GLU A 41 -1.65 5.87 7.43
C GLU A 41 -2.04 6.84 8.55
N GLU A 42 -2.93 6.44 9.48
CA GLU A 42 -3.29 7.24 10.66
C GLU A 42 -2.12 7.43 11.63
N ASP A 43 -1.23 6.44 11.77
CA ASP A 43 -0.03 6.56 12.59
C ASP A 43 1.03 7.38 11.87
N TYR A 44 1.18 8.66 12.23
CA TYR A 44 2.16 9.55 11.63
C TYR A 44 3.60 9.01 11.65
N GLN A 45 4.00 8.21 12.64
CA GLN A 45 5.36 7.64 12.67
C GLN A 45 5.58 6.69 11.50
N ILE A 46 4.52 6.04 11.02
CA ILE A 46 4.51 5.06 9.92
C ILE A 46 4.07 5.72 8.61
N GLY A 47 2.89 6.33 8.59
CA GLY A 47 2.23 6.88 7.40
C GLY A 47 3.07 7.92 6.64
N ARG A 48 3.97 8.64 7.33
CA ARG A 48 4.91 9.58 6.70
C ARG A 48 5.81 8.94 5.63
N PHE A 49 5.99 7.62 5.67
CA PHE A 49 6.79 6.85 4.73
C PHE A 49 5.96 6.20 3.61
N PHE A 50 4.64 6.29 3.68
CA PHE A 50 3.73 5.69 2.70
C PHE A 50 3.28 6.76 1.70
N ARG A 51 3.51 6.51 0.42
CA ARG A 51 3.04 7.35 -0.69
C ARG A 51 1.88 6.66 -1.35
N LEU A 52 0.68 6.93 -0.85
CA LEU A 52 -0.56 6.47 -1.46
C LEU A 52 -0.90 7.34 -2.67
N THR A 53 -1.27 6.70 -3.77
CA THR A 53 -1.60 7.38 -5.02
C THR A 53 -2.80 6.74 -5.71
N ARG A 54 -3.58 7.59 -6.38
CA ARG A 54 -4.61 7.17 -7.33
C ARG A 54 -4.07 7.39 -8.74
N VAL A 55 -3.77 6.31 -9.45
CA VAL A 55 -3.36 6.38 -10.85
C VAL A 55 -4.61 6.47 -11.74
N PRO A 56 -4.50 7.01 -12.98
CA PRO A 56 -5.59 7.00 -13.95
C PRO A 56 -6.11 5.58 -14.22
N ASP A 57 -7.41 5.43 -14.50
CA ASP A 57 -8.04 4.12 -14.70
C ASP A 57 -7.42 3.32 -15.86
N GLU A 58 -6.87 3.99 -16.87
CA GLU A 58 -6.18 3.35 -18.00
C GLU A 58 -4.87 2.66 -17.62
N ASP A 59 -4.17 3.18 -16.62
CA ASP A 59 -2.92 2.63 -16.05
C ASP A 59 -3.18 1.78 -14.80
N ASN A 60 -4.45 1.70 -14.37
CA ASN A 60 -4.84 1.00 -13.15
C ASN A 60 -5.10 -0.48 -13.44
N HIS A 61 -4.10 -1.31 -13.16
CA HIS A 61 -4.13 -2.74 -13.46
C HIS A 61 -4.14 -3.59 -12.18
N PRO A 62 -5.30 -3.78 -11.52
CA PRO A 62 -5.39 -4.66 -10.37
C PRO A 62 -5.19 -6.13 -10.76
N ARG A 63 -4.75 -6.97 -9.82
CA ARG A 63 -4.84 -8.43 -9.94
C ARG A 63 -6.26 -8.85 -10.33
N ALA A 64 -6.34 -9.89 -11.16
CA ALA A 64 -7.60 -10.43 -11.66
C ALA A 64 -8.57 -10.76 -10.49
N GLY A 65 -9.79 -10.23 -10.56
CA GLY A 65 -10.81 -10.42 -9.53
C GLY A 65 -10.71 -9.47 -8.32
N CYS A 66 -9.74 -8.55 -8.29
CA CYS A 66 -9.62 -7.52 -7.25
C CYS A 66 -10.21 -6.16 -7.70
N PRO A 67 -10.63 -5.31 -6.75
CA PRO A 67 -11.10 -3.97 -7.07
C PRO A 67 -9.95 -3.07 -7.57
N PRO A 68 -10.26 -2.07 -8.43
CA PRO A 68 -9.28 -1.10 -8.91
C PRO A 68 -8.95 -0.01 -7.88
N LEU A 69 -9.83 0.21 -6.89
CA LEU A 69 -9.68 1.26 -5.89
C LEU A 69 -9.99 0.72 -4.49
N TYR A 70 -9.29 1.30 -3.51
CA TYR A 70 -9.37 1.02 -2.09
C TYR A 70 -9.57 2.35 -1.35
N THR A 71 -10.45 2.34 -0.36
CA THR A 71 -10.70 3.48 0.53
C THR A 71 -9.79 3.39 1.74
N ILE A 72 -8.81 4.28 1.84
CA ILE A 72 -7.90 4.37 2.98
C ILE A 72 -8.15 5.71 3.67
N ASN A 73 -8.55 5.69 4.94
CA ASN A 73 -8.95 6.88 5.71
C ASN A 73 -9.94 7.80 5.00
N GLY A 74 -10.88 7.21 4.26
CA GLY A 74 -11.94 7.93 3.53
C GLY A 74 -11.54 8.47 2.15
N PHE A 75 -10.31 8.24 1.70
CA PHE A 75 -9.82 8.65 0.38
C PHE A 75 -9.56 7.44 -0.52
N GLU A 76 -9.80 7.60 -1.82
CA GLU A 76 -9.59 6.53 -2.80
C GLU A 76 -8.14 6.49 -3.29
N TYR A 77 -7.53 5.30 -3.21
CA TYR A 77 -6.21 5.02 -3.72
C TYR A 77 -6.17 3.71 -4.49
N SER A 78 -5.13 3.54 -5.29
CA SER A 78 -4.87 2.35 -6.10
C SER A 78 -3.50 1.74 -5.79
N HIS A 79 -2.51 2.59 -5.52
CA HIS A 79 -1.12 2.20 -5.36
C HIS A 79 -0.52 2.76 -4.09
N ILE A 80 0.51 2.08 -3.60
CA ILE A 80 1.40 2.52 -2.53
C ILE A 80 2.85 2.42 -2.98
N ALA A 81 3.65 3.44 -2.68
CA ALA A 81 5.10 3.29 -2.59
C ALA A 81 5.56 3.48 -1.14
N ILE A 82 6.46 2.62 -0.66
CA ILE A 82 7.07 2.75 0.66
C ILE A 82 8.47 3.33 0.50
N LEU A 83 8.76 4.38 1.26
CA LEU A 83 10.06 5.05 1.24
C LEU A 83 11.11 4.29 2.07
N PRO A 84 12.40 4.30 1.69
CA PRO A 84 13.44 3.55 2.36
C PRO A 84 13.66 3.95 3.82
N GLU A 85 13.35 5.18 4.20
CA GLU A 85 13.47 5.72 5.56
C GLU A 85 12.56 5.00 6.58
N ILE A 86 11.62 4.16 6.12
CA ILE A 86 10.84 3.27 7.00
C ILE A 86 11.74 2.36 7.86
N GLU A 87 12.94 2.01 7.37
CA GLU A 87 13.91 1.18 8.10
C GLU A 87 14.39 1.82 9.42
N GLU A 88 14.21 3.13 9.61
CA GLU A 88 14.53 3.81 10.88
C GLU A 88 13.63 3.37 12.05
N ILE A 89 12.45 2.82 11.75
CA ILE A 89 11.44 2.44 12.74
C ILE A 89 11.07 0.94 12.73
N LEU A 90 11.77 0.13 11.93
CA LEU A 90 11.56 -1.31 11.80
C LEU A 90 12.40 -2.14 12.76
#